data_AF-A0A4R9LUU9-F1
#
_entry.id   AF-A0A4R9LUU9-F1
#
_cell.length_a   1.000
_cell.length_b   1.000
_cell.length_c   1.000
_cell.angle_alpha   90.00
_cell.angle_beta   90.00
_cell.angle_gamma   90.00
#
_symmetry.space_group_name_H-M   'P 1'
#
loop_
_entity.id
_entity.type
_entity.pdbx_description
1 polymer ?
#
loop_
_entity_poly.entity_id
_entity_poly.type
_entity_poly.pdbx_seq_one_letter_code
_entity_poly.pdbx_strand_id
1 'polypeptide(L)'
;MALYTVFANSGNCETGGDLWARNIQTQSSYCVPVELVASNTKVDVYKERGLSVNYDLQTFGKEFNDTTYPKLVSTFGEPSDVDKSGKIKILVLDIRDGATANSSYVAGFFDPVNYFADQPGTSLRSNYAEVLYMDGKELIDALVSDPTAFSSTAAHEFQHLIRYPYMVATRATDDSWINEGTSEVASDIAGYGPQKYRINCFRGADSTRCPNGVNGVSFLNWSTQSTTSSVILKQYAFAYAFMRYLYDISGNTEAEKNEFFRKSVQGNSIGIRAGSASQLMSVFRESSRFNSTLLGTLGSDTFFRTFILFMGQSAGTLNFTSVERFDANTNLETLDLSAAYTAYPFESTLNDIVAGPLGVNTATGTLSFSQGSGYAFTGNYSLSGYGSTKYPNMTTVKSAGNSKSVLAWAAYSTSVSTSVKNGSATSTKSEEANNRYKSIILGDTTTEGALPVCGTQFINDEPHIYESIPLEQPSSKSGNTP
;
A
#
# COMPACT_ATOMS: atom_id res chain seq x y z
N MET A 1 -5.80 15.33 56.53
CA MET A 1 -4.85 15.71 55.46
C MET A 1 -4.78 14.53 54.51
N ALA A 2 -5.62 14.51 53.48
CA ALA A 2 -5.56 13.48 52.44
C ALA A 2 -4.53 13.97 51.41
N LEU A 3 -3.37 13.33 51.36
CA LEU A 3 -2.43 13.54 50.26
C LEU A 3 -3.09 12.98 49.00
N TYR A 4 -3.62 13.88 48.17
CA TYR A 4 -3.80 13.58 46.76
C TYR A 4 -2.41 13.46 46.14
N THR A 5 -1.92 12.24 46.00
CA THR A 5 -0.80 11.94 45.11
C THR A 5 -1.27 12.24 43.70
N VAL A 6 -0.95 13.43 43.21
CA VAL A 6 -0.96 13.72 41.78
C VAL A 6 0.09 12.78 41.19
N PHE A 7 -0.34 11.68 40.57
CA PHE A 7 0.56 10.90 39.73
C PHE A 7 1.05 11.86 38.66
N ALA A 8 2.34 12.21 38.71
CA ALA A 8 2.94 13.04 37.69
C ALA A 8 2.79 12.31 36.36
N ASN A 9 2.20 12.97 35.35
CA ASN A 9 2.20 12.53 33.95
C ASN A 9 3.61 12.64 33.31
N SER A 10 4.68 12.62 34.10
CA SER A 10 6.04 12.52 33.63
C SER A 10 6.34 11.05 33.33
N GLY A 11 6.48 10.69 32.05
CA GLY A 11 6.80 9.33 31.65
C GLY A 11 8.22 8.92 32.07
N ASN A 12 8.42 7.63 32.32
CA ASN A 12 9.71 7.01 32.65
C ASN A 12 10.02 5.88 31.66
N CYS A 13 10.47 6.23 30.46
CA CYS A 13 10.79 5.27 29.40
C CYS A 13 12.24 4.76 29.43
N GLU A 14 13.11 5.35 30.26
CA GLU A 14 14.52 4.92 30.36
C GLU A 14 14.71 3.79 31.36
N THR A 15 13.93 3.79 32.44
CA THR A 15 14.07 2.80 33.52
C THR A 15 12.73 2.23 33.99
N GLY A 16 11.62 2.80 33.54
CA GLY A 16 10.27 2.36 33.88
C GLY A 16 9.62 1.54 32.77
N GLY A 17 8.32 1.28 32.92
CA GLY A 17 7.52 0.51 31.95
C GLY A 17 6.75 1.38 30.94
N ASP A 18 7.10 2.66 30.83
CA ASP A 18 6.50 3.58 29.85
C ASP A 18 7.16 3.40 28.47
N LEU A 19 6.47 3.78 27.41
CA LEU A 19 6.88 3.47 26.03
C LEU A 19 7.28 4.72 25.25
N TRP A 20 8.32 4.60 24.43
CA TRP A 20 8.69 5.61 23.44
C TRP A 20 7.70 5.60 22.27
N ALA A 21 7.30 6.77 21.80
CA ALA A 21 6.54 6.94 20.56
C ALA A 21 7.15 8.05 19.71
N ARG A 22 6.90 8.02 18.40
CA ARG A 22 7.36 9.06 17.47
C ARG A 22 6.37 10.22 17.42
N ASN A 23 6.87 11.45 17.52
CA ASN A 23 6.11 12.63 17.13
C ASN A 23 6.21 12.78 15.62
N ILE A 24 5.10 12.66 14.89
CA ILE A 24 5.09 12.67 13.43
C ILE A 24 5.37 14.07 12.88
N GLN A 25 5.06 15.14 13.63
CA GLN A 25 5.38 16.50 13.20
C GLN A 25 6.88 16.82 13.31
N THR A 26 7.50 16.45 14.43
CA THR A 26 8.91 16.80 14.72
C THR A 26 9.89 15.70 14.38
N GLN A 27 9.39 14.49 14.14
CA GLN A 27 10.15 13.28 13.82
C GLN A 27 11.11 12.85 14.92
N SER A 28 10.90 13.33 16.15
CA SER A 28 11.64 12.95 17.35
C SER A 28 10.78 12.06 18.24
N SER A 29 11.41 11.16 18.99
CA SER A 29 10.71 10.35 19.97
C SER A 29 10.34 11.14 21.22
N TYR A 30 9.25 10.77 21.87
CA TYR A 30 8.82 11.26 23.16
C TYR A 30 8.36 10.11 24.04
N CYS A 31 8.48 10.28 25.35
CA CYS A 31 8.07 9.25 26.30
C CYS A 31 6.57 9.36 26.58
N VAL A 32 5.85 8.25 26.41
CA VAL A 32 4.41 8.13 26.65
C VAL A 32 4.20 7.40 27.97
N PRO A 33 3.65 8.05 29.00
CA PRO A 33 3.22 7.34 30.20
C PRO A 33 2.07 6.39 29.85
N VAL A 34 2.20 5.10 30.15
CA VAL A 34 1.20 4.10 29.74
C VAL A 34 0.51 3.44 30.93
N GLU A 35 -0.61 2.80 30.65
CA GLU A 35 -1.25 1.77 31.48
C GLU A 35 -1.53 0.52 30.63
N LEU A 36 -1.31 -0.66 31.21
CA LEU A 36 -1.66 -1.93 30.56
C LEU A 36 -3.16 -2.16 30.70
N VAL A 37 -3.86 -2.28 29.56
CA VAL A 37 -5.31 -2.43 29.49
C VAL A 37 -5.72 -3.89 29.33
N ALA A 38 -4.98 -4.66 28.53
CA ALA A 38 -5.23 -6.07 28.28
C ALA A 38 -3.92 -6.82 28.07
N SER A 39 -3.86 -8.08 28.49
CA SER A 39 -2.73 -8.96 28.27
C SER A 39 -3.22 -10.34 27.86
N ASN A 40 -2.90 -10.74 26.64
CA ASN A 40 -3.26 -12.02 26.04
C ASN A 40 -1.99 -12.83 25.73
N THR A 41 -2.13 -13.98 25.07
CA THR A 41 -1.00 -14.89 24.81
C THR A 41 0.05 -14.34 23.85
N LYS A 42 -0.36 -13.49 22.89
CA LYS A 42 0.48 -12.93 21.82
C LYS A 42 0.48 -11.41 21.77
N VAL A 43 -0.35 -10.76 22.58
CA VAL A 43 -0.60 -9.31 22.49
C VAL A 43 -0.75 -8.73 23.88
N ASP A 44 -0.03 -7.65 24.15
CA ASP A 44 -0.30 -6.73 25.25
C ASP A 44 -0.84 -5.40 24.68
N VAL A 45 -1.96 -4.91 25.23
CA VAL A 45 -2.56 -3.64 24.82
C VAL A 45 -2.32 -2.62 25.91
N TYR A 46 -1.62 -1.54 25.55
CA TYR A 46 -1.33 -0.39 26.37
C TYR A 46 -2.14 0.81 25.90
N LYS A 47 -2.42 1.73 26.81
CA LYS A 47 -3.04 3.03 26.50
C LYS A 47 -2.27 4.13 27.19
N GLU A 48 -2.15 5.29 26.56
CA GLU A 48 -1.64 6.50 27.18
C GLU A 48 -2.45 6.85 28.44
N ARG A 49 -1.75 7.14 29.53
CA ARG A 49 -2.33 7.44 30.82
C ARG A 49 -3.12 8.74 30.77
N GLY A 50 -4.40 8.66 31.13
CA GLY A 50 -5.31 9.81 31.08
C GLY A 50 -5.97 10.04 29.72
N LEU A 51 -5.62 9.25 28.68
CA LEU A 51 -6.36 9.26 27.43
C LEU A 51 -7.76 8.66 27.63
N SER A 52 -8.78 9.42 27.22
CA SER A 52 -10.16 8.94 27.19
C SER A 52 -10.40 8.26 25.85
N VAL A 53 -10.73 6.97 25.89
CA VAL A 53 -10.98 6.15 24.70
C VAL A 53 -12.34 5.49 24.87
N ASN A 54 -13.31 5.84 24.02
CA ASN A 54 -14.64 5.25 24.01
C ASN A 54 -14.70 4.02 23.09
N TYR A 55 -13.82 3.06 23.34
CA TYR A 55 -13.71 1.82 22.58
C TYR A 55 -13.18 0.71 23.50
N ASP A 56 -13.74 -0.49 23.41
CA ASP A 56 -13.38 -1.60 24.28
C ASP A 56 -12.06 -2.25 23.85
N LEU A 57 -10.98 -1.70 24.38
CA LEU A 57 -9.61 -2.16 24.12
C LEU A 57 -9.33 -3.58 24.64
N GLN A 58 -10.09 -4.08 25.62
CA GLN A 58 -9.93 -5.45 26.11
C GLN A 58 -10.52 -6.45 25.11
N THR A 59 -11.74 -6.18 24.64
CA THR A 59 -12.38 -6.98 23.60
C THR A 59 -11.56 -6.94 22.32
N PHE A 60 -11.13 -5.75 21.87
CA PHE A 60 -10.24 -5.61 20.72
C PHE A 60 -8.94 -6.42 20.88
N GLY A 61 -8.26 -6.30 22.03
CA GLY A 61 -7.00 -7.02 22.27
C GLY A 61 -7.17 -8.54 22.20
N LYS A 62 -8.31 -9.05 22.68
CA LYS A 62 -8.66 -10.48 22.59
C LYS A 62 -8.96 -10.89 21.15
N GLU A 63 -9.76 -10.12 20.41
CA GLU A 63 -10.07 -10.39 19.01
C GLU A 63 -8.82 -10.37 18.13
N PHE A 64 -7.94 -9.40 18.35
CA PHE A 64 -6.66 -9.33 17.66
C PHE A 64 -5.82 -10.58 17.95
N ASN A 65 -5.69 -10.97 19.23
CA ASN A 65 -4.93 -12.16 19.62
C ASN A 65 -5.49 -13.45 19.02
N ASP A 66 -6.81 -13.65 19.07
CA ASP A 66 -7.44 -14.92 18.73
C ASP A 66 -7.72 -15.05 17.23
N THR A 67 -7.84 -13.93 16.50
CA THR A 67 -8.27 -13.91 15.09
C THR A 67 -7.27 -13.22 14.18
N THR A 68 -6.97 -11.93 14.40
CA THR A 68 -6.10 -11.16 13.49
C THR A 68 -4.69 -11.72 13.46
N TYR A 69 -4.07 -11.92 14.62
CA TYR A 69 -2.70 -12.42 14.76
C TYR A 69 -2.49 -13.75 14.03
N PRO A 70 -3.24 -14.84 14.32
CA PRO A 70 -3.00 -16.12 13.66
C PRO A 70 -3.27 -16.08 12.15
N LYS A 71 -4.27 -15.33 11.68
CA LYS A 71 -4.54 -15.20 10.24
C LYS A 71 -3.38 -14.50 9.52
N LEU A 72 -2.89 -13.39 10.04
CA LEU A 72 -1.82 -12.64 9.39
C LEU A 72 -0.48 -13.38 9.47
N VAL A 73 -0.20 -14.10 10.57
CA VAL A 73 0.96 -14.99 10.65
C VAL A 73 0.87 -16.16 9.67
N SER A 74 -0.32 -16.76 9.54
CA SER A 74 -0.59 -17.83 8.57
C SER A 74 -0.56 -17.35 7.10
N THR A 75 -0.49 -16.04 6.86
CA THR A 75 -0.39 -15.48 5.51
C THR A 75 1.01 -14.94 5.21
N PHE A 76 1.60 -14.18 6.14
CA PHE A 76 2.82 -13.42 5.88
C PHE A 76 4.07 -13.97 6.57
N GLY A 77 3.93 -14.57 7.75
CA GLY A 77 5.06 -15.02 8.55
C GLY A 77 4.96 -14.64 10.02
N GLU A 78 5.87 -15.17 10.82
CA GLU A 78 5.99 -14.73 12.20
C GLU A 78 6.64 -13.34 12.24
N PRO A 79 6.21 -12.45 13.16
CA PRO A 79 6.98 -11.26 13.48
C PRO A 79 8.31 -11.64 14.14
N SER A 80 9.18 -10.65 14.35
CA SER A 80 10.31 -10.81 15.26
C SER A 80 9.84 -10.91 16.73
N ASP A 81 10.78 -11.21 17.62
CA ASP A 81 10.58 -11.19 19.08
C ASP A 81 11.88 -10.67 19.72
N VAL A 82 12.20 -9.40 19.46
CA VAL A 82 13.50 -8.81 19.82
C VAL A 82 13.68 -8.69 21.34
N ASP A 83 12.59 -8.50 22.10
CA ASP A 83 12.56 -8.47 23.56
C ASP A 83 12.38 -9.84 24.22
N LYS A 84 12.13 -10.89 23.43
CA LYS A 84 11.87 -12.27 23.88
C LYS A 84 10.65 -12.39 24.80
N SER A 85 9.68 -11.49 24.67
CA SER A 85 8.42 -11.55 25.42
C SER A 85 7.44 -12.56 24.82
N GLY A 86 7.62 -12.92 23.55
CA GLY A 86 6.70 -13.76 22.79
C GLY A 86 5.40 -13.05 22.40
N LYS A 87 5.35 -11.71 22.54
CA LYS A 87 4.17 -10.88 22.31
C LYS A 87 4.52 -9.61 21.55
N ILE A 88 3.56 -9.10 20.78
CA ILE A 88 3.60 -7.71 20.32
C ILE A 88 2.91 -6.79 21.33
N LYS A 89 3.24 -5.51 21.29
CA LYS A 89 2.61 -4.44 22.06
C LYS A 89 1.76 -3.58 21.13
N ILE A 90 0.53 -3.29 21.51
CA ILE A 90 -0.32 -2.30 20.85
C ILE A 90 -0.46 -1.11 21.78
N LEU A 91 0.10 0.04 21.42
CA LEU A 91 0.00 1.28 22.19
C LEU A 91 -1.05 2.20 21.59
N VAL A 92 -2.09 2.48 22.36
CA VAL A 92 -3.16 3.43 22.02
C VAL A 92 -2.85 4.79 22.62
N LEU A 93 -2.69 5.82 21.79
CA LEU A 93 -2.26 7.16 22.18
C LEU A 93 -2.92 8.25 21.31
N ASP A 94 -2.95 9.51 21.76
CA ASP A 94 -3.24 10.63 20.84
C ASP A 94 -1.98 10.89 20.00
N ILE A 95 -1.99 10.45 18.74
CA ILE A 95 -0.79 10.50 17.89
C ILE A 95 -0.44 11.97 17.62
N ARG A 96 0.80 12.35 17.92
CA ARG A 96 1.29 13.72 17.67
C ARG A 96 1.62 13.94 16.20
N ASP A 97 0.60 14.13 15.38
CA ASP A 97 0.67 14.33 13.93
C ASP A 97 0.20 15.72 13.48
N GLY A 98 -0.26 16.55 14.43
CA GLY A 98 -0.78 17.88 14.16
C GLY A 98 -2.23 17.89 13.70
N ALA A 99 -2.94 16.77 13.86
CA ALA A 99 -4.36 16.67 13.59
C ALA A 99 -5.15 17.65 14.48
N THR A 100 -6.18 18.19 13.86
CA THR A 100 -7.20 19.04 14.46
C THR A 100 -8.56 18.49 14.03
N ALA A 101 -9.63 18.92 14.69
CA ALA A 101 -10.97 18.48 14.35
C ALA A 101 -11.25 18.70 12.85
N ASN A 102 -11.53 17.61 12.13
CA ASN A 102 -11.73 17.59 10.68
C ASN A 102 -10.49 18.03 9.86
N SER A 103 -9.28 17.69 10.31
CA SER A 103 -8.10 17.64 9.44
C SER A 103 -7.62 16.21 9.27
N SER A 104 -6.62 16.03 8.40
CA SER A 104 -5.98 14.73 8.31
C SER A 104 -5.29 14.29 9.57
N TYR A 105 -5.22 12.97 9.73
CA TYR A 105 -4.52 12.32 10.83
C TYR A 105 -3.84 11.03 10.35
N VAL A 106 -2.98 10.50 11.21
CA VAL A 106 -2.35 9.19 11.12
C VAL A 106 -3.16 8.23 11.98
N ALA A 107 -3.87 7.29 11.36
CA ALA A 107 -4.70 6.32 12.08
C ALA A 107 -3.87 5.33 12.93
N GLY A 108 -2.70 4.97 12.43
CA GLY A 108 -1.76 4.09 13.12
C GLY A 108 -0.43 4.08 12.40
N PHE A 109 0.59 3.53 13.06
CA PHE A 109 1.88 3.27 12.43
C PHE A 109 2.65 2.16 13.13
N PHE A 110 3.50 1.48 12.38
CA PHE A 110 4.64 0.74 12.86
C PHE A 110 5.91 1.60 12.78
N ASP A 111 6.71 1.64 13.87
CA ASP A 111 8.01 2.33 13.87
C ASP A 111 9.17 1.31 13.90
N PRO A 112 9.93 1.19 12.80
CA PRO A 112 11.00 0.21 12.72
C PRO A 112 12.20 0.49 13.62
N VAL A 113 12.30 1.69 14.22
CA VAL A 113 13.32 1.97 15.24
C VAL A 113 13.25 0.95 16.38
N ASN A 114 12.04 0.46 16.69
CA ASN A 114 11.80 -0.46 17.78
C ASN A 114 12.40 -1.86 17.56
N TYR A 115 12.85 -2.18 16.34
CA TYR A 115 13.58 -3.42 16.05
C TYR A 115 15.02 -3.41 16.58
N PHE A 116 15.60 -2.21 16.76
CA PHE A 116 16.98 -2.04 17.20
C PHE A 116 17.04 -1.69 18.69
N ALA A 117 18.16 -2.02 19.36
CA ALA A 117 18.36 -1.61 20.74
C ALA A 117 18.34 -0.08 20.86
N ASP A 118 17.83 0.45 21.98
CA ASP A 118 17.80 1.89 22.22
C ASP A 118 19.22 2.49 22.17
N GLN A 119 19.32 3.67 21.56
CA GLN A 119 20.55 4.44 21.45
C GLN A 119 20.36 5.79 22.15
N PRO A 120 20.62 5.84 23.49
CA PRO A 120 20.53 7.09 24.23
C PRO A 120 21.44 8.16 23.62
N GLY A 121 20.93 9.39 23.51
CA GLY A 121 21.66 10.53 22.95
C GLY A 121 21.31 10.86 21.49
N THR A 122 20.44 10.08 20.84
CA THR A 122 19.84 10.46 19.55
C THR A 122 18.41 10.99 19.74
N SER A 123 17.86 11.67 18.74
CA SER A 123 16.47 12.15 18.75
C SER A 123 15.45 11.02 18.57
N LEU A 124 15.90 9.81 18.20
CA LEU A 124 15.09 8.63 18.04
C LEU A 124 15.37 7.65 19.18
N ARG A 125 14.30 7.18 19.81
CA ARG A 125 14.35 6.24 20.93
C ARG A 125 13.62 4.97 20.54
N SER A 126 14.13 3.85 21.02
CA SER A 126 13.58 2.52 20.75
C SER A 126 13.03 1.88 22.02
N ASN A 127 11.91 1.18 21.88
CA ASN A 127 11.40 0.28 22.92
C ASN A 127 12.09 -1.09 22.91
N TYR A 128 12.89 -1.37 21.88
CA TYR A 128 13.47 -2.68 21.58
C TYR A 128 12.44 -3.80 21.72
N ALA A 129 11.29 -3.64 21.04
CA ALA A 129 10.13 -4.53 21.10
C ALA A 129 9.24 -4.37 19.85
N GLU A 130 8.38 -5.34 19.58
CA GLU A 130 7.40 -5.27 18.50
C GLU A 130 6.22 -4.37 18.90
N VAL A 131 6.24 -3.08 18.52
CA VAL A 131 5.21 -2.10 18.90
C VAL A 131 4.41 -1.61 17.69
N LEU A 132 3.08 -1.68 17.80
CA LEU A 132 2.13 -0.99 16.95
C LEU A 132 1.57 0.22 17.68
N TYR A 133 1.48 1.36 17.00
CA TYR A 133 0.91 2.60 17.54
C TYR A 133 -0.44 2.85 16.88
N MET A 134 -1.47 3.06 17.69
CA MET A 134 -2.84 3.25 17.23
C MET A 134 -3.38 4.57 17.77
N ASP A 135 -3.98 5.37 16.91
CA ASP A 135 -4.62 6.60 17.35
C ASP A 135 -5.85 6.29 18.21
N GLY A 136 -5.85 6.81 19.44
CA GLY A 136 -6.93 6.67 20.41
C GLY A 136 -7.95 7.81 20.37
N LYS A 137 -7.86 8.72 19.40
CA LYS A 137 -8.72 9.91 19.31
C LYS A 137 -9.38 10.04 17.94
N GLU A 138 -8.70 10.50 16.90
CA GLU A 138 -9.33 10.72 15.59
C GLU A 138 -9.77 9.38 14.94
N LEU A 139 -9.01 8.29 15.11
CA LEU A 139 -9.44 6.95 14.68
C LEU A 139 -10.64 6.41 15.49
N ILE A 140 -10.79 6.80 16.75
CA ILE A 140 -11.96 6.42 17.56
C ILE A 140 -13.21 7.15 17.06
N ASP A 141 -13.07 8.41 16.67
CA ASP A 141 -14.16 9.18 16.06
C ASP A 141 -14.59 8.57 14.71
N ALA A 142 -13.66 8.00 13.95
CA ALA A 142 -13.94 7.31 12.69
C ALA A 142 -14.85 6.06 12.85
N LEU A 143 -14.91 5.45 14.03
CA LEU A 143 -15.75 4.28 14.31
C LEU A 143 -17.25 4.51 14.10
N VAL A 144 -17.70 5.77 14.16
CA VAL A 144 -19.09 6.15 13.88
C VAL A 144 -19.48 5.82 12.43
N SER A 145 -18.53 5.95 11.51
CA SER A 145 -18.73 5.75 10.08
C SER A 145 -18.19 4.39 9.59
N ASP A 146 -17.18 3.85 10.28
CA ASP A 146 -16.62 2.53 10.02
C ASP A 146 -16.31 1.80 11.34
N PRO A 147 -17.22 0.94 11.82
CA PRO A 147 -17.02 0.19 13.06
C PRO A 147 -15.79 -0.72 13.07
N THR A 148 -15.18 -0.99 11.91
CA THR A 148 -14.00 -1.83 11.77
C THR A 148 -12.69 -1.05 11.69
N ALA A 149 -12.73 0.28 11.56
CA ALA A 149 -11.56 1.13 11.28
C ALA A 149 -10.38 0.87 12.22
N PHE A 150 -10.63 0.76 13.53
CA PHE A 150 -9.57 0.51 14.50
C PHE A 150 -8.90 -0.86 14.29
N SER A 151 -9.71 -1.90 14.07
CA SER A 151 -9.23 -3.27 13.89
C SER A 151 -8.59 -3.50 12.51
N SER A 152 -9.11 -2.86 11.45
CA SER A 152 -8.51 -2.89 10.12
C SER A 152 -7.17 -2.18 10.11
N THR A 153 -7.06 -0.98 10.69
CA THR A 153 -5.78 -0.27 10.80
C THR A 153 -4.76 -1.08 11.59
N ALA A 154 -5.15 -1.70 12.70
CA ALA A 154 -4.23 -2.55 13.45
C ALA A 154 -3.74 -3.77 12.63
N ALA A 155 -4.60 -4.36 11.79
CA ALA A 155 -4.22 -5.45 10.88
C ALA A 155 -3.26 -4.97 9.78
N HIS A 156 -3.48 -3.77 9.24
CA HIS A 156 -2.58 -3.11 8.30
C HIS A 156 -1.18 -2.90 8.91
N GLU A 157 -1.10 -2.28 10.08
CA GLU A 157 0.19 -2.00 10.73
C GLU A 157 0.91 -3.28 11.17
N PHE A 158 0.16 -4.32 11.56
CA PHE A 158 0.77 -5.60 11.89
C PHE A 158 1.43 -6.27 10.69
N GLN A 159 0.91 -6.05 9.48
CA GLN A 159 1.56 -6.53 8.27
C GLN A 159 2.94 -5.90 8.11
N HIS A 160 3.06 -4.58 8.30
CA HIS A 160 4.34 -3.87 8.23
C HIS A 160 5.34 -4.43 9.26
N LEU A 161 4.87 -4.65 10.49
CA LEU A 161 5.66 -5.24 11.57
C LEU A 161 6.14 -6.66 11.23
N ILE A 162 5.28 -7.54 10.72
CA ILE A 162 5.67 -8.89 10.27
C ILE A 162 6.71 -8.79 9.14
N ARG A 163 6.50 -7.89 8.19
CA ARG A 163 7.34 -7.77 6.99
C ARG A 163 8.76 -7.30 7.31
N TYR A 164 8.90 -6.35 8.24
CA TYR A 164 10.15 -5.66 8.50
C TYR A 164 11.38 -6.56 8.77
N PRO A 165 11.34 -7.58 9.65
CA PRO A 165 12.50 -8.45 9.88
C PRO A 165 12.99 -9.16 8.60
N TYR A 166 12.09 -9.50 7.67
CA TYR A 166 12.47 -10.12 6.39
C TYR A 166 13.16 -9.12 5.45
N MET A 167 12.79 -7.85 5.52
CA MET A 167 13.48 -6.77 4.81
C MET A 167 14.89 -6.57 5.37
N VAL A 168 15.02 -6.52 6.70
CA VAL A 168 16.32 -6.41 7.39
C VAL A 168 17.22 -7.59 7.04
N ALA A 169 16.70 -8.82 7.11
CA ALA A 169 17.45 -10.04 6.82
C ALA A 169 18.02 -10.08 5.40
N THR A 170 17.32 -9.46 4.45
CA THR A 170 17.73 -9.40 3.03
C THR A 170 18.42 -8.10 2.66
N ARG A 171 18.54 -7.14 3.59
CA ARG A 171 19.06 -5.78 3.36
C ARG A 171 18.41 -5.11 2.15
N ALA A 172 17.11 -5.34 1.97
CA ALA A 172 16.38 -4.94 0.79
C ALA A 172 15.12 -4.16 1.14
N THR A 173 14.81 -3.22 0.27
CA THR A 173 13.64 -2.35 0.34
C THR A 173 12.50 -2.87 -0.52
N ASP A 174 11.26 -2.66 -0.08
CA ASP A 174 10.08 -2.90 -0.90
C ASP A 174 9.57 -1.57 -1.49
N ASP A 175 9.18 -1.55 -2.76
CA ASP A 175 8.49 -0.41 -3.37
C ASP A 175 7.22 -0.08 -2.56
N SER A 176 6.98 1.20 -2.28
CA SER A 176 5.94 1.65 -1.35
C SER A 176 4.55 1.12 -1.72
N TRP A 177 4.21 1.08 -3.01
CA TRP A 177 2.91 0.55 -3.46
C TRP A 177 2.74 -0.95 -3.19
N ILE A 178 3.82 -1.74 -3.21
CA ILE A 178 3.77 -3.15 -2.84
C ILE A 178 3.62 -3.25 -1.33
N ASN A 179 4.39 -2.45 -0.59
CA ASN A 179 4.33 -2.45 0.85
C ASN A 179 2.91 -2.15 1.35
N GLU A 180 2.42 -0.96 1.03
CA GLU A 180 1.11 -0.45 1.42
C GLU A 180 -0.04 -1.24 0.80
N GLY A 181 0.04 -1.61 -0.48
CA GLY A 181 -0.99 -2.42 -1.12
C GLY A 181 -1.14 -3.80 -0.50
N THR A 182 -0.04 -4.41 -0.03
CA THR A 182 -0.12 -5.68 0.71
C THR A 182 -0.76 -5.48 2.09
N SER A 183 -0.43 -4.39 2.80
CA SER A 183 -0.99 -4.07 4.12
C SER A 183 -2.48 -3.73 4.06
N GLU A 184 -2.93 -3.08 3.00
CA GLU A 184 -4.37 -2.87 2.75
C GLU A 184 -5.10 -4.20 2.56
N VAL A 185 -4.51 -5.16 1.83
CA VAL A 185 -5.09 -6.51 1.66
C VAL A 185 -4.99 -7.34 2.95
N ALA A 186 -4.01 -7.09 3.82
CA ALA A 186 -3.92 -7.74 5.13
C ALA A 186 -5.17 -7.46 5.98
N SER A 187 -5.71 -6.25 5.91
CA SER A 187 -6.97 -5.90 6.57
C SER A 187 -8.15 -6.76 6.09
N ASP A 188 -8.22 -7.03 4.78
CA ASP A 188 -9.23 -7.93 4.22
C ASP A 188 -9.04 -9.37 4.71
N ILE A 189 -7.80 -9.87 4.71
CA ILE A 189 -7.45 -11.23 5.16
C ILE A 189 -7.79 -11.41 6.64
N ALA A 190 -7.57 -10.39 7.47
CA ALA A 190 -7.94 -10.41 8.89
C ALA A 190 -9.47 -10.52 9.10
N GLY A 191 -10.27 -10.14 8.10
CA GLY A 191 -11.74 -10.23 8.12
C GLY A 191 -12.45 -8.88 8.10
N TYR A 192 -11.71 -7.78 7.91
CA TYR A 192 -12.25 -6.42 7.89
C TYR A 192 -12.43 -5.89 6.46
N GLY A 193 -12.56 -6.80 5.50
CA GLY A 193 -12.68 -6.50 4.08
C GLY A 193 -14.10 -6.64 3.52
N PRO A 194 -14.32 -6.20 2.27
CA PRO A 194 -13.36 -5.46 1.43
C PRO A 194 -13.14 -4.02 1.93
N GLN A 195 -11.98 -3.42 1.65
CA GLN A 195 -11.68 -2.01 1.94
C GLN A 195 -12.56 -1.07 1.06
N LYS A 196 -13.82 -0.87 1.45
CA LYS A 196 -14.82 -0.16 0.65
C LYS A 196 -14.43 1.28 0.33
N TYR A 197 -13.80 1.99 1.27
CA TYR A 197 -13.31 3.35 1.02
C TYR A 197 -12.22 3.38 -0.05
N ARG A 198 -11.29 2.41 -0.05
CA ARG A 198 -10.27 2.27 -1.11
C ARG A 198 -10.93 1.96 -2.45
N ILE A 199 -11.94 1.10 -2.49
CA ILE A 199 -12.70 0.78 -3.71
C ILE A 199 -13.49 1.99 -4.24
N ASN A 200 -14.11 2.77 -3.35
CA ASN A 200 -14.86 3.98 -3.70
C ASN A 200 -13.93 5.10 -4.17
N CYS A 201 -12.78 5.26 -3.52
CA CYS A 201 -11.74 6.17 -3.97
C CYS A 201 -11.17 5.73 -5.32
N PHE A 202 -10.92 4.44 -5.51
CA PHE A 202 -10.40 3.88 -6.76
C PHE A 202 -11.27 4.30 -7.95
N ARG A 203 -12.59 4.06 -7.85
CA ARG A 203 -13.52 4.37 -8.96
C ARG A 203 -13.89 5.85 -9.08
N GLY A 204 -13.63 6.65 -8.04
CA GLY A 204 -14.07 8.04 -7.94
C GLY A 204 -15.53 8.22 -7.49
N ALA A 205 -16.10 7.25 -6.78
CA ALA A 205 -17.42 7.40 -6.14
C ALA A 205 -17.37 8.32 -4.93
N ASP A 206 -16.22 8.41 -4.25
CA ASP A 206 -15.93 9.50 -3.34
C ASP A 206 -15.42 10.70 -4.16
N SER A 207 -16.35 11.44 -4.77
CA SER A 207 -16.00 12.59 -5.62
C SER A 207 -15.36 13.74 -4.85
N THR A 208 -15.50 13.75 -3.52
CA THR A 208 -14.99 14.81 -2.66
C THR A 208 -13.52 14.60 -2.33
N ARG A 209 -13.13 13.38 -1.96
CA ARG A 209 -11.73 13.05 -1.61
C ARG A 209 -10.94 12.49 -2.80
N CYS A 210 -11.61 11.76 -3.68
CA CYS A 210 -11.00 11.10 -4.83
C CYS A 210 -11.72 11.45 -6.14
N PRO A 211 -11.82 12.75 -6.51
CA PRO A 211 -12.47 13.15 -7.76
C PRO A 211 -11.81 12.45 -8.96
N ASN A 212 -12.61 11.91 -9.88
CA ASN A 212 -12.16 11.13 -11.04
C ASN A 212 -11.43 9.81 -10.71
N GLY A 213 -11.45 9.36 -9.46
CA GLY A 213 -10.78 8.14 -9.03
C GLY A 213 -9.29 8.14 -9.33
N VAL A 214 -8.74 6.97 -9.65
CA VAL A 214 -7.31 6.76 -9.93
C VAL A 214 -6.87 7.16 -11.34
N ASN A 215 -7.74 7.77 -12.15
CA ASN A 215 -7.36 8.20 -13.50
C ASN A 215 -6.13 9.11 -13.48
N GLY A 216 -5.09 8.71 -14.19
CA GLY A 216 -3.83 9.43 -14.28
C GLY A 216 -2.93 9.34 -13.05
N VAL A 217 -3.35 8.62 -12.03
CA VAL A 217 -2.49 8.30 -10.89
C VAL A 217 -1.58 7.15 -11.27
N SER A 218 -0.30 7.32 -10.97
CA SER A 218 0.68 6.25 -11.04
C SER A 218 0.85 5.63 -9.66
N PHE A 219 0.76 4.31 -9.57
CA PHE A 219 1.15 3.58 -8.37
C PHE A 219 2.63 3.15 -8.39
N LEU A 220 3.30 3.14 -9.56
CA LEU A 220 4.75 2.88 -9.64
C LEU A 220 5.60 4.12 -9.32
N ASN A 221 5.04 5.32 -9.46
CA ASN A 221 5.64 6.60 -9.07
C ASN A 221 4.90 7.11 -7.84
N TRP A 222 5.26 6.56 -6.68
CA TRP A 222 4.65 6.91 -5.41
C TRP A 222 5.08 8.32 -4.99
N SER A 223 4.13 9.21 -4.75
CA SER A 223 4.44 10.61 -4.46
C SER A 223 4.43 10.81 -2.96
N THR A 224 5.62 10.93 -2.37
CA THR A 224 5.78 11.25 -0.94
C THR A 224 5.82 12.77 -0.69
N GLN A 225 5.94 13.56 -1.76
CA GLN A 225 5.98 15.03 -1.74
C GLN A 225 4.72 15.68 -2.33
N SER A 226 3.64 14.92 -2.56
CA SER A 226 2.42 15.49 -3.12
C SER A 226 1.80 16.50 -2.16
N THR A 227 1.51 17.70 -2.67
CA THR A 227 0.89 18.79 -1.91
C THR A 227 -0.61 18.59 -1.65
N THR A 228 -1.21 17.47 -2.06
CA THR A 228 -2.64 17.18 -1.85
C THR A 228 -2.89 15.73 -1.41
N SER A 229 -3.62 15.56 -0.31
CA SER A 229 -4.06 14.26 0.22
C SER A 229 -4.84 13.39 -0.76
N SER A 230 -5.55 14.01 -1.71
CA SER A 230 -6.30 13.30 -2.73
C SER A 230 -5.42 12.38 -3.58
N VAL A 231 -4.19 12.78 -3.90
CA VAL A 231 -3.26 11.95 -4.68
C VAL A 231 -2.81 10.74 -3.87
N ILE A 232 -2.46 10.94 -2.62
CA ILE A 232 -2.05 9.87 -1.69
C ILE A 232 -3.17 8.85 -1.55
N LEU A 233 -4.40 9.28 -1.24
CA LEU A 233 -5.56 8.40 -1.11
C LEU A 233 -5.78 7.54 -2.36
N LYS A 234 -5.61 8.14 -3.54
CA LYS A 234 -5.72 7.41 -4.81
C LYS A 234 -4.56 6.44 -5.02
N GLN A 235 -3.35 6.75 -4.59
CA GLN A 235 -2.20 5.83 -4.66
C GLN A 235 -2.44 4.59 -3.80
N TYR A 236 -2.92 4.76 -2.58
CA TYR A 236 -3.36 3.66 -1.71
C TYR A 236 -4.50 2.86 -2.33
N ALA A 237 -5.53 3.54 -2.84
CA ALA A 237 -6.66 2.89 -3.51
C ALA A 237 -6.23 2.06 -4.73
N PHE A 238 -5.29 2.56 -5.52
CA PHE A 238 -4.74 1.85 -6.67
C PHE A 238 -3.90 0.65 -6.22
N ALA A 239 -2.97 0.85 -5.29
CA ALA A 239 -2.13 -0.22 -4.73
C ALA A 239 -2.97 -1.35 -4.14
N TYR A 240 -3.96 -1.02 -3.30
CA TYR A 240 -4.91 -1.98 -2.75
C TYR A 240 -5.61 -2.77 -3.86
N ALA A 241 -6.26 -2.09 -4.81
CA ALA A 241 -7.07 -2.77 -5.82
C ALA A 241 -6.22 -3.71 -6.70
N PHE A 242 -5.00 -3.30 -7.06
CA PHE A 242 -4.11 -4.12 -7.88
C PHE A 242 -3.48 -5.27 -7.08
N MET A 243 -3.00 -5.04 -5.86
CA MET A 243 -2.47 -6.11 -5.01
C MET A 243 -3.55 -7.12 -4.62
N ARG A 244 -4.78 -6.65 -4.38
CA ARG A 244 -5.94 -7.49 -4.13
C ARG A 244 -6.26 -8.36 -5.34
N TYR A 245 -6.26 -7.77 -6.53
CA TYR A 245 -6.45 -8.50 -7.77
C TYR A 245 -5.39 -9.61 -7.92
N LEU A 246 -4.10 -9.29 -7.76
CA LEU A 246 -3.02 -10.28 -7.83
C LEU A 246 -3.18 -11.39 -6.79
N TYR A 247 -3.54 -11.05 -5.56
CA TYR A 247 -3.82 -12.04 -4.51
C TYR A 247 -4.96 -12.98 -4.93
N ASP A 248 -6.08 -12.44 -5.39
CA ASP A 248 -7.24 -13.23 -5.81
C ASP A 248 -6.90 -14.15 -6.99
N ILE A 249 -6.14 -13.68 -7.97
CA ILE A 249 -5.80 -14.48 -9.16
C ILE A 249 -4.58 -15.41 -8.98
N SER A 250 -3.93 -15.40 -7.82
CA SER A 250 -2.75 -16.24 -7.54
C SER A 250 -3.10 -17.68 -7.15
N GLY A 251 -4.30 -17.92 -6.61
CA GLY A 251 -4.73 -19.21 -6.09
C GLY A 251 -6.23 -19.47 -6.21
N ASN A 252 -6.62 -20.74 -6.18
CA ASN A 252 -8.03 -21.16 -6.13
C ASN A 252 -8.51 -21.34 -4.68
N THR A 253 -7.56 -21.62 -3.77
CA THR A 253 -7.82 -21.78 -2.34
C THR A 253 -7.14 -20.66 -1.54
N GLU A 254 -7.63 -20.39 -0.34
CA GLU A 254 -7.01 -19.41 0.57
C GLU A 254 -5.53 -19.75 0.85
N ALA A 255 -5.20 -21.02 1.02
CA ALA A 255 -3.82 -21.46 1.25
C ALA A 255 -2.87 -21.11 0.08
N GLU A 256 -3.31 -21.31 -1.16
CA GLU A 256 -2.52 -20.94 -2.35
C GLU A 256 -2.33 -19.43 -2.49
N LYS A 257 -3.38 -18.64 -2.17
CA LYS A 257 -3.31 -17.18 -2.18
C LYS A 257 -2.39 -16.66 -1.07
N ASN A 258 -2.50 -17.25 0.12
CA ASN A 258 -1.62 -16.95 1.25
C ASN A 258 -0.17 -17.29 0.94
N GLU A 259 0.10 -18.39 0.24
CA GLU A 259 1.46 -18.76 -0.16
C GLU A 259 2.09 -17.71 -1.11
N PHE A 260 1.32 -17.13 -2.03
CA PHE A 260 1.81 -16.04 -2.87
C PHE A 260 2.25 -14.81 -2.04
N PHE A 261 1.45 -14.41 -1.06
CA PHE A 261 1.80 -13.31 -0.15
C PHE A 261 2.92 -13.66 0.82
N ARG A 262 2.97 -14.90 1.30
CA ARG A 262 4.08 -15.43 2.09
C ARG A 262 5.40 -15.29 1.35
N LYS A 263 5.48 -15.78 0.11
CA LYS A 263 6.67 -15.65 -0.73
C LYS A 263 6.99 -14.19 -1.06
N SER A 264 5.96 -13.35 -1.21
CA SER A 264 6.14 -11.92 -1.45
C SER A 264 6.82 -11.24 -0.25
N VAL A 265 6.52 -11.66 0.98
CA VAL A 265 7.09 -11.11 2.21
C VAL A 265 8.40 -11.79 2.63
N GLN A 266 8.49 -13.12 2.60
CA GLN A 266 9.65 -13.87 3.13
C GLN A 266 10.70 -14.18 2.07
N GLY A 267 10.27 -14.26 0.81
CA GLY A 267 11.06 -14.74 -0.30
C GLY A 267 10.59 -16.11 -0.77
N ASN A 268 10.75 -16.38 -2.07
CA ASN A 268 10.57 -17.71 -2.63
C ASN A 268 11.75 -18.65 -2.29
N SER A 269 11.77 -19.87 -2.87
CA SER A 269 12.80 -20.87 -2.59
C SER A 269 14.23 -20.47 -2.98
N ILE A 270 14.40 -19.40 -3.76
CA ILE A 270 15.71 -18.84 -4.13
C ILE A 270 15.95 -17.45 -3.50
N GLY A 271 15.12 -17.03 -2.54
CA GLY A 271 15.29 -15.81 -1.75
C GLY A 271 14.74 -14.53 -2.37
N ILE A 272 13.96 -14.61 -3.46
CA ILE A 272 13.36 -13.42 -4.08
C ILE A 272 12.07 -13.04 -3.33
N ARG A 273 12.11 -11.90 -2.63
CA ARG A 273 10.95 -11.18 -2.06
C ARG A 273 10.33 -10.24 -3.09
N ALA A 274 9.08 -9.83 -2.90
CA ALA A 274 8.40 -8.86 -3.75
C ALA A 274 8.83 -7.41 -3.45
N GLY A 275 10.13 -7.11 -3.53
CA GLY A 275 10.66 -5.78 -3.24
C GLY A 275 10.45 -4.75 -4.36
N SER A 276 10.11 -5.21 -5.55
CA SER A 276 9.89 -4.37 -6.74
C SER A 276 8.86 -5.01 -7.65
N ALA A 277 8.29 -4.26 -8.60
CA ALA A 277 7.31 -4.79 -9.54
C ALA A 277 7.80 -6.05 -10.29
N SER A 278 9.08 -6.09 -10.69
CA SER A 278 9.67 -7.26 -11.35
C SER A 278 9.78 -8.47 -10.43
N GLN A 279 10.18 -8.24 -9.17
CA GLN A 279 10.32 -9.32 -8.21
C GLN A 279 8.95 -9.85 -7.77
N LEU A 280 7.97 -8.95 -7.61
CA LEU A 280 6.57 -9.33 -7.39
C LEU A 280 6.07 -10.22 -8.53
N MET A 281 6.34 -9.87 -9.78
CA MET A 281 5.97 -10.74 -10.90
C MET A 281 6.76 -12.05 -10.89
N SER A 282 8.04 -12.06 -10.49
CA SER A 282 8.79 -13.30 -10.32
C SER A 282 8.12 -14.23 -9.30
N VAL A 283 7.67 -13.69 -8.17
CA VAL A 283 6.95 -14.43 -7.14
C VAL A 283 5.57 -14.87 -7.64
N PHE A 284 4.82 -13.99 -8.31
CA PHE A 284 3.50 -14.29 -8.86
C PHE A 284 3.54 -15.42 -9.91
N ARG A 285 4.63 -15.51 -10.68
CA ARG A 285 4.85 -16.59 -11.66
C ARG A 285 5.02 -17.98 -11.05
N GLU A 286 5.24 -18.08 -9.74
CA GLU A 286 5.24 -19.35 -9.00
C GLU A 286 3.88 -19.68 -8.37
N SER A 287 2.89 -18.80 -8.54
CA SER A 287 1.56 -19.01 -7.99
C SER A 287 0.82 -20.15 -8.69
N SER A 288 -0.05 -20.85 -7.97
CA SER A 288 -0.74 -22.05 -8.46
C SER A 288 -1.59 -21.79 -9.72
N ARG A 289 -2.14 -20.59 -9.87
CA ARG A 289 -2.97 -20.20 -11.03
C ARG A 289 -2.18 -19.55 -12.16
N PHE A 290 -0.86 -19.39 -12.03
CA PHE A 290 -0.06 -18.77 -13.09
C PHE A 290 -0.05 -19.64 -14.36
N ASN A 291 -0.35 -19.03 -15.51
CA ASN A 291 -0.30 -19.67 -16.81
C ASN A 291 0.59 -18.85 -17.76
N SER A 292 1.75 -19.39 -18.09
CA SER A 292 2.75 -18.73 -18.93
C SER A 292 2.32 -18.54 -20.38
N THR A 293 1.40 -19.37 -20.90
CA THR A 293 0.85 -19.18 -22.25
C THR A 293 -0.07 -17.96 -22.31
N LEU A 294 -0.79 -17.67 -21.22
CA LEU A 294 -1.72 -16.54 -21.14
C LEU A 294 -1.02 -15.23 -20.72
N LEU A 295 -0.13 -15.32 -19.73
CA LEU A 295 0.52 -14.17 -19.08
C LEU A 295 1.98 -13.95 -19.50
N GLY A 296 2.52 -14.78 -20.40
CA GLY A 296 3.90 -14.69 -20.87
C GLY A 296 4.92 -15.35 -19.93
N THR A 297 6.18 -15.40 -20.37
CA THR A 297 7.27 -16.05 -19.63
C THR A 297 8.24 -15.07 -18.97
N LEU A 298 8.16 -13.79 -19.33
CA LEU A 298 8.96 -12.71 -18.75
C LEU A 298 8.16 -11.94 -17.71
N GLY A 299 8.84 -11.42 -16.68
CA GLY A 299 8.20 -10.60 -15.65
C GLY A 299 7.53 -9.34 -16.22
N SER A 300 8.14 -8.74 -17.25
CA SER A 300 7.58 -7.58 -17.96
C SER A 300 6.27 -7.90 -18.68
N ASP A 301 6.17 -9.05 -19.35
CA ASP A 301 4.94 -9.50 -20.01
C ASP A 301 3.87 -9.88 -18.98
N THR A 302 4.28 -10.53 -17.89
CA THR A 302 3.35 -10.87 -16.80
C THR A 302 2.77 -9.60 -16.20
N PHE A 303 3.60 -8.62 -15.85
CA PHE A 303 3.15 -7.32 -15.34
C PHE A 303 2.22 -6.62 -16.33
N PHE A 304 2.64 -6.50 -17.58
CA PHE A 304 1.84 -5.87 -18.63
C PHE A 304 0.46 -6.50 -18.71
N ARG A 305 0.39 -7.83 -18.87
CA ARG A 305 -0.86 -8.53 -19.10
C ARG A 305 -1.76 -8.49 -17.87
N THR A 306 -1.25 -8.70 -16.67
CA THR A 306 -2.06 -8.61 -15.45
C THR A 306 -2.55 -7.19 -15.21
N PHE A 307 -1.71 -6.18 -15.41
CA PHE A 307 -2.09 -4.78 -15.29
C PHE A 307 -3.14 -4.35 -16.32
N ILE A 308 -3.03 -4.83 -17.58
CA ILE A 308 -3.97 -4.49 -18.64
C ILE A 308 -5.32 -5.16 -18.39
N LEU A 309 -5.32 -6.42 -17.96
CA LEU A 309 -6.54 -7.11 -17.54
C LEU A 309 -7.19 -6.38 -16.37
N PHE A 310 -6.43 -5.97 -15.37
CA PHE A 310 -6.92 -5.21 -14.22
C PHE A 310 -7.54 -3.88 -14.64
N MET A 311 -6.82 -3.04 -15.40
CA MET A 311 -7.32 -1.73 -15.80
C MET A 311 -8.49 -1.82 -16.77
N GLY A 312 -8.45 -2.75 -17.72
CA GLY A 312 -9.54 -2.99 -18.66
C GLY A 312 -10.82 -3.38 -17.95
N GLN A 313 -10.75 -4.36 -17.04
CA GLN A 313 -11.88 -4.77 -16.20
C GLN A 313 -12.38 -3.62 -15.33
N SER A 314 -11.47 -2.86 -14.73
CA SER A 314 -11.78 -1.69 -13.91
C SER A 314 -12.56 -0.61 -14.65
N ALA A 315 -12.35 -0.46 -15.96
CA ALA A 315 -13.09 0.48 -16.80
C ALA A 315 -14.38 -0.10 -17.40
N GLY A 316 -14.72 -1.34 -17.09
CA GLY A 316 -15.88 -2.05 -17.65
C GLY A 316 -15.66 -2.55 -19.07
N THR A 317 -14.41 -2.86 -19.44
CA THR A 317 -14.08 -3.48 -20.72
C THR A 317 -14.31 -4.98 -20.66
N LEU A 318 -15.08 -5.49 -21.62
CA LEU A 318 -15.40 -6.93 -21.72
C LEU A 318 -14.72 -7.63 -22.91
N ASN A 319 -14.06 -6.87 -23.79
CA ASN A 319 -13.43 -7.40 -24.99
C ASN A 319 -11.92 -7.12 -24.97
N PHE A 320 -11.14 -8.19 -25.06
CA PHE A 320 -9.69 -8.16 -25.05
C PHE A 320 -9.09 -8.76 -26.33
N THR A 321 -9.85 -8.90 -27.43
CA THR A 321 -9.36 -9.50 -28.68
C THR A 321 -8.38 -8.64 -29.47
N SER A 322 -8.36 -7.32 -29.21
CA SER A 322 -7.58 -6.34 -29.97
C SER A 322 -6.91 -5.33 -29.05
N VAL A 323 -6.11 -5.82 -28.10
CA VAL A 323 -5.28 -4.99 -27.23
C VAL A 323 -4.08 -4.49 -28.04
N GLU A 324 -4.01 -3.19 -28.28
CA GLU A 324 -2.89 -2.58 -29.00
C GLU A 324 -1.80 -2.19 -28.00
N ARG A 325 -0.52 -2.50 -28.26
CA ARG A 325 0.61 -1.93 -27.52
C ARG A 325 1.76 -1.54 -28.45
N PHE A 326 2.64 -0.67 -27.98
CA PHE A 326 3.95 -0.51 -28.62
C PHE A 326 4.95 -1.49 -28.03
N ASP A 327 5.68 -2.21 -28.87
CA ASP A 327 6.78 -3.08 -28.44
C ASP A 327 8.01 -2.27 -27.97
N ALA A 328 9.06 -2.96 -27.54
CA ALA A 328 10.31 -2.32 -27.11
C ALA A 328 11.01 -1.51 -28.23
N ASN A 329 10.75 -1.83 -29.49
CA ASN A 329 11.25 -1.13 -30.67
C ASN A 329 10.27 -0.07 -31.17
N THR A 330 9.21 0.23 -30.41
CA THR A 330 8.15 1.19 -30.73
C THR A 330 7.28 0.82 -31.94
N ASN A 331 7.27 -0.44 -32.35
CA ASN A 331 6.32 -0.95 -33.35
C ASN A 331 4.97 -1.19 -32.70
N LEU A 332 3.90 -0.93 -33.44
CA LEU A 332 2.55 -1.24 -32.99
C LEU A 332 2.30 -2.74 -33.16
N GLU A 333 1.95 -3.42 -32.07
CA GLU A 333 1.50 -4.80 -32.07
C GLU A 333 0.07 -4.90 -31.52
N THR A 334 -0.66 -5.93 -31.96
CA THR A 334 -2.00 -6.24 -31.47
C THR A 334 -1.99 -7.62 -30.83
N LEU A 335 -2.56 -7.70 -29.63
CA LEU A 335 -2.63 -8.90 -28.81
C LEU A 335 -4.10 -9.29 -28.59
N ASP A 336 -4.36 -10.60 -28.59
CA ASP A 336 -5.60 -11.16 -28.06
C ASP A 336 -5.36 -11.67 -26.64
N LEU A 337 -5.98 -10.99 -25.66
CA LEU A 337 -5.95 -11.37 -24.24
C LEU A 337 -7.30 -11.94 -23.76
N SER A 338 -8.21 -12.34 -24.65
CA SER A 338 -9.56 -12.80 -24.27
C SER A 338 -9.53 -14.08 -23.44
N ALA A 339 -8.65 -15.01 -23.78
CA ALA A 339 -8.44 -16.22 -22.97
C ALA A 339 -7.84 -15.89 -21.59
N ALA A 340 -6.94 -14.90 -21.52
CA ALA A 340 -6.37 -14.45 -20.26
C ALA A 340 -7.42 -13.74 -19.39
N TYR A 341 -8.27 -12.89 -19.99
CA TYR A 341 -9.39 -12.26 -19.30
C TYR A 341 -10.36 -13.28 -18.70
N THR A 342 -10.67 -14.34 -19.45
CA THR A 342 -11.54 -15.43 -18.96
C THR A 342 -10.91 -16.19 -17.78
N ALA A 343 -9.59 -16.38 -17.80
CA ALA A 343 -8.86 -17.11 -16.75
C ALA A 343 -8.61 -16.27 -15.48
N TYR A 344 -8.55 -14.94 -15.62
CA TYR A 344 -8.20 -14.00 -14.56
C TYR A 344 -9.25 -12.88 -14.39
N PRO A 345 -10.50 -13.22 -14.09
CA PRO A 345 -11.54 -12.22 -13.80
C PRO A 345 -11.34 -11.60 -12.42
N PHE A 346 -11.98 -10.46 -12.18
CA PHE A 346 -12.21 -9.96 -10.82
C PHE A 346 -13.03 -10.95 -10.00
N GLU A 347 -12.60 -11.19 -8.77
CA GLU A 347 -13.34 -11.96 -7.78
C GLU A 347 -14.26 -11.06 -6.95
N SER A 348 -15.06 -11.68 -6.08
CA SER A 348 -16.17 -11.03 -5.38
C SER A 348 -15.80 -9.76 -4.60
N THR A 349 -14.58 -9.68 -4.07
CA THR A 349 -14.08 -8.50 -3.35
C THR A 349 -13.97 -7.26 -4.23
N LEU A 350 -13.69 -7.42 -5.53
CA LEU A 350 -13.58 -6.32 -6.49
C LEU A 350 -14.85 -6.17 -7.35
N ASN A 351 -15.93 -6.91 -7.07
CA ASN A 351 -17.19 -6.85 -7.81
C ASN A 351 -17.78 -5.45 -7.87
N ASP A 352 -17.62 -4.68 -6.80
CA ASP A 352 -18.12 -3.32 -6.80
C ASP A 352 -17.47 -2.56 -7.96
N ILE A 353 -16.17 -2.76 -8.27
CA ILE A 353 -15.49 -2.04 -9.35
C ILE A 353 -16.13 -2.41 -10.69
N VAL A 354 -16.59 -3.64 -10.86
CA VAL A 354 -17.35 -4.05 -12.05
C VAL A 354 -18.71 -3.37 -12.10
N ALA A 355 -19.42 -3.30 -10.96
CA ALA A 355 -20.75 -2.69 -10.85
C ALA A 355 -20.73 -1.17 -11.02
N GLY A 356 -19.67 -0.52 -10.56
CA GLY A 356 -19.40 0.91 -10.75
C GLY A 356 -17.97 1.10 -11.25
N PRO A 357 -17.74 0.95 -12.57
CA PRO A 357 -16.42 1.08 -13.18
C PRO A 357 -15.75 2.40 -12.84
N LEU A 358 -14.42 2.38 -12.91
CA LEU A 358 -13.55 3.55 -12.84
C LEU A 358 -14.16 4.68 -13.66
N GLY A 359 -14.45 5.80 -12.98
CA GLY A 359 -15.11 6.96 -13.59
C GLY A 359 -14.43 7.34 -14.89
N VAL A 360 -15.20 7.48 -15.96
CA VAL A 360 -14.64 7.86 -17.27
C VAL A 360 -14.43 9.36 -17.32
N ASN A 361 -13.24 9.80 -17.71
CA ASN A 361 -13.03 11.20 -18.02
C ASN A 361 -13.27 11.43 -19.52
N THR A 362 -13.99 12.49 -19.89
CA THR A 362 -13.94 13.04 -21.24
C THR A 362 -12.63 13.79 -21.37
N ALA A 363 -11.53 13.06 -21.57
CA ALA A 363 -10.23 13.70 -21.66
C ALA A 363 -10.17 14.67 -22.84
N THR A 364 -10.23 15.95 -22.53
CA THR A 364 -9.93 17.03 -23.45
C THR A 364 -8.65 17.71 -22.98
N GLY A 365 -7.58 17.64 -23.76
CA GLY A 365 -6.32 18.33 -23.45
C GLY A 365 -5.08 17.42 -23.36
N THR A 366 -4.14 17.80 -22.50
CA THR A 366 -2.88 17.11 -22.27
C THR A 366 -3.03 16.13 -21.10
N LEU A 367 -2.73 14.86 -21.34
CA LEU A 367 -2.77 13.78 -20.34
C LEU A 367 -1.36 13.46 -19.86
N SER A 368 -1.10 13.59 -18.57
CA SER A 368 0.20 13.24 -18.00
C SER A 368 0.23 11.76 -17.61
N PHE A 369 1.14 10.99 -18.17
CA PHE A 369 1.42 9.62 -17.82
C PHE A 369 2.74 9.53 -17.07
N SER A 370 2.69 8.99 -15.87
CA SER A 370 3.83 8.31 -15.27
C SER A 370 3.63 6.79 -15.42
N GLN A 371 4.63 6.00 -15.08
CA GLN A 371 4.55 4.54 -15.26
C GLN A 371 3.50 3.91 -14.35
N GLY A 372 2.83 2.86 -14.80
CA GLY A 372 1.70 2.29 -14.06
C GLY A 372 0.50 3.24 -13.95
N SER A 373 0.46 4.34 -14.73
CA SER A 373 -0.75 5.15 -14.85
C SER A 373 -1.70 4.53 -15.85
N GLY A 374 -3.00 4.72 -15.63
CA GLY A 374 -4.00 4.47 -16.64
C GLY A 374 -5.15 5.45 -16.55
N TYR A 375 -5.85 5.57 -17.68
CA TYR A 375 -6.99 6.44 -17.84
C TYR A 375 -8.12 5.67 -18.52
N ALA A 376 -9.32 5.79 -17.98
CA ALA A 376 -10.56 5.33 -18.59
C ALA A 376 -11.22 6.50 -19.33
N PHE A 377 -11.55 6.28 -20.60
CA PHE A 377 -12.12 7.27 -21.51
C PHE A 377 -13.50 6.88 -21.96
N THR A 378 -14.27 7.90 -22.36
CA THR A 378 -15.44 7.71 -23.22
C THR A 378 -15.01 7.77 -24.68
N GLY A 379 -15.25 6.72 -25.46
CA GLY A 379 -14.91 6.62 -26.88
C GLY A 379 -13.83 5.58 -27.18
N ASN A 380 -13.61 5.34 -28.48
CA ASN A 380 -12.65 4.36 -28.99
C ASN A 380 -11.32 5.05 -29.34
N TYR A 381 -10.24 4.65 -28.66
CA TYR A 381 -8.90 5.16 -28.88
C TYR A 381 -8.02 4.07 -29.50
N SER A 382 -7.22 4.45 -30.50
CA SER A 382 -6.22 3.58 -31.13
C SER A 382 -4.84 4.21 -31.04
N LEU A 383 -3.84 3.37 -30.78
CA LEU A 383 -2.44 3.79 -30.70
C LEU A 383 -1.87 4.19 -32.07
N SER A 384 -2.46 3.75 -33.18
CA SER A 384 -2.00 4.12 -34.53
C SER A 384 -2.05 5.63 -34.79
N GLY A 385 -2.92 6.36 -34.08
CA GLY A 385 -3.03 7.82 -34.11
C GLY A 385 -1.86 8.57 -33.45
N TYR A 386 -0.99 7.89 -32.70
CA TYR A 386 0.12 8.51 -31.93
C TYR A 386 1.41 8.57 -32.78
N GLY A 387 1.35 9.29 -33.91
CA GLY A 387 2.37 9.25 -34.97
C GLY A 387 3.77 9.75 -34.59
N SER A 388 3.90 10.71 -33.67
CA SER A 388 5.18 11.30 -33.23
C SER A 388 5.63 10.85 -31.85
N THR A 389 4.86 9.97 -31.19
CA THR A 389 5.07 9.60 -29.79
C THR A 389 4.72 8.14 -29.58
N LYS A 390 5.74 7.29 -29.53
CA LYS A 390 5.59 5.86 -29.31
C LYS A 390 6.44 5.45 -28.12
N TYR A 391 5.77 5.04 -27.04
CA TYR A 391 6.43 4.57 -25.83
C TYR A 391 6.17 3.08 -25.67
N PRO A 392 7.21 2.25 -25.45
CA PRO A 392 7.03 0.84 -25.18
C PRO A 392 5.99 0.60 -24.09
N ASN A 393 5.16 -0.44 -24.26
CA ASN A 393 4.12 -0.87 -23.33
C ASN A 393 3.04 0.18 -23.00
N MET A 394 2.95 1.28 -23.74
CA MET A 394 1.72 2.06 -23.80
C MET A 394 0.69 1.24 -24.55
N THR A 395 -0.51 1.11 -23.99
CA THR A 395 -1.53 0.16 -24.43
C THR A 395 -2.91 0.78 -24.57
N THR A 396 -3.73 0.26 -25.48
CA THR A 396 -5.18 0.51 -25.46
C THR A 396 -5.98 -0.79 -25.39
N VAL A 397 -7.03 -0.78 -24.57
CA VAL A 397 -8.05 -1.85 -24.51
C VAL A 397 -9.40 -1.23 -24.88
N LYS A 398 -10.17 -1.93 -25.71
CA LYS A 398 -11.44 -1.43 -26.27
C LYS A 398 -12.61 -2.23 -25.74
N SER A 399 -13.65 -1.56 -25.27
CA SER A 399 -14.91 -2.24 -24.95
C SER A 399 -15.73 -2.55 -26.21
N ALA A 400 -16.39 -3.72 -26.24
CA ALA A 400 -17.34 -4.04 -27.29
C ALA A 400 -18.56 -3.11 -27.16
N GLY A 401 -18.89 -2.35 -28.21
CA GLY A 401 -19.99 -1.37 -28.19
C GLY A 401 -19.57 0.11 -28.16
N ASN A 402 -18.28 0.42 -28.35
CA ASN A 402 -17.72 1.73 -28.76
C ASN A 402 -17.82 2.93 -27.80
N SER A 403 -18.27 2.79 -26.56
CA SER A 403 -18.35 3.94 -25.66
C SER A 403 -17.20 4.06 -24.66
N LYS A 404 -16.34 3.05 -24.47
CA LYS A 404 -15.23 3.12 -23.49
C LYS A 404 -13.95 2.44 -23.93
N SER A 405 -12.82 3.05 -23.59
CA SER A 405 -11.47 2.52 -23.78
C SER A 405 -10.60 2.85 -22.57
N VAL A 406 -9.56 2.04 -22.35
CA VAL A 406 -8.47 2.38 -21.44
C VAL A 406 -7.24 2.71 -22.25
N LEU A 407 -6.55 3.79 -21.91
CA LEU A 407 -5.16 4.04 -22.28
C LEU A 407 -4.33 3.92 -21.01
N ALA A 408 -3.38 2.99 -21.00
CA ALA A 408 -2.53 2.76 -19.84
C ALA A 408 -1.07 2.66 -20.26
N TRP A 409 -0.16 3.01 -19.35
CA TRP A 409 1.26 2.87 -19.56
C TRP A 409 1.86 1.89 -18.55
N ALA A 410 2.18 0.68 -19.02
CA ALA A 410 2.66 -0.41 -18.18
C ALA A 410 4.20 -0.56 -18.19
N ALA A 411 4.94 0.41 -18.74
CA ALA A 411 6.39 0.30 -18.83
C ALA A 411 7.09 0.61 -17.50
N TYR A 412 8.33 0.16 -17.42
CA TYR A 412 9.29 0.53 -16.39
C TYR A 412 10.39 1.39 -17.04
N SER A 413 10.66 2.57 -16.50
CA SER A 413 11.75 3.47 -16.92
C SER A 413 12.06 4.45 -15.78
N THR A 414 13.32 4.69 -15.48
CA THR A 414 13.69 5.46 -14.28
C THR A 414 13.60 6.97 -14.44
N SER A 415 13.03 7.51 -15.54
CA SER A 415 13.19 8.95 -15.79
C SER A 415 12.18 9.57 -16.75
N VAL A 416 10.97 9.03 -16.91
CA VAL A 416 10.07 9.55 -17.94
C VAL A 416 8.65 9.71 -17.41
N SER A 417 8.32 10.96 -17.05
CA SER A 417 6.93 11.43 -17.09
C SER A 417 6.66 11.94 -18.48
N THR A 418 5.62 11.41 -19.14
CA THR A 418 5.23 11.83 -20.49
C THR A 418 3.90 12.54 -20.43
N SER A 419 3.71 13.55 -21.27
CA SER A 419 2.44 14.24 -21.40
C SER A 419 1.92 14.01 -22.80
N VAL A 420 0.78 13.37 -23.01
CA VAL A 420 0.19 13.17 -24.33
C VAL A 420 -0.97 14.13 -24.54
N LYS A 421 -0.79 15.08 -25.46
CA LYS A 421 -1.87 15.86 -26.05
C LYS A 421 -2.45 15.02 -27.20
N ASN A 422 -3.72 15.22 -27.56
CA ASN A 422 -4.29 14.67 -28.80
C ASN A 422 -3.42 15.12 -30.01
N GLY A 423 -2.37 14.37 -30.35
CA GLY A 423 -1.40 14.66 -31.42
C GLY A 423 0.07 14.98 -31.07
N SER A 424 0.52 15.05 -29.80
CA SER A 424 1.97 15.15 -29.48
C SER A 424 2.29 14.91 -28.00
N ALA A 425 3.49 14.42 -27.69
CA ALA A 425 3.97 14.31 -26.32
C ALA A 425 5.29 15.00 -26.00
N THR A 426 5.41 15.38 -24.72
CA THR A 426 6.63 15.94 -24.11
C THR A 426 7.00 15.12 -22.88
N SER A 427 8.26 14.70 -22.79
CA SER A 427 8.81 14.00 -21.62
C SER A 427 9.55 14.97 -20.70
N THR A 428 9.37 14.87 -19.39
CA THR A 428 10.23 15.49 -18.38
C THR A 428 10.91 14.42 -17.52
N LYS A 429 12.19 14.65 -17.22
CA LYS A 429 13.01 13.79 -16.36
C LYS A 429 12.67 14.03 -14.89
N SER A 430 12.64 12.98 -14.08
CA SER A 430 12.85 13.06 -12.62
C SER A 430 14.11 12.27 -12.27
N GLU A 431 14.95 12.81 -11.40
CA GLU A 431 16.32 12.31 -11.12
C GLU A 431 16.38 11.17 -10.07
N GLU A 432 15.29 10.88 -9.37
CA GLU A 432 15.31 10.03 -8.16
C GLU A 432 15.34 8.51 -8.39
N ALA A 433 15.13 8.03 -9.62
CA ALA A 433 15.01 6.60 -9.89
C ALA A 433 16.29 5.93 -10.44
N ASN A 434 17.42 6.62 -10.42
CA ASN A 434 18.64 6.18 -11.14
C ASN A 434 19.37 4.94 -10.55
N ASN A 435 19.03 4.47 -9.34
CA ASN A 435 19.74 3.35 -8.67
C ASN A 435 19.02 1.99 -8.69
N ARG A 436 17.78 1.88 -9.20
CA ARG A 436 16.96 0.65 -9.11
C ARG A 436 16.93 -0.22 -10.38
N TYR A 437 17.80 0.05 -11.37
CA TYR A 437 17.67 -0.49 -12.74
C TYR A 437 18.55 -1.71 -13.08
N LYS A 438 19.57 -2.07 -12.29
CA LYS A 438 20.51 -3.14 -12.69
C LYS A 438 19.97 -4.58 -12.54
N SER A 439 18.92 -4.80 -11.77
CA SER A 439 18.45 -6.15 -11.41
C SER A 439 17.54 -6.84 -12.44
N ILE A 440 16.92 -6.10 -13.37
CA ILE A 440 15.89 -6.66 -14.29
C ILE A 440 16.48 -7.20 -15.61
N ILE A 441 17.64 -6.71 -16.05
CA ILE A 441 18.26 -7.13 -17.33
C ILE A 441 19.36 -8.19 -17.12
N LEU A 442 20.01 -8.22 -15.95
CA LEU A 442 21.21 -9.02 -15.72
C LEU A 442 21.01 -10.25 -14.81
N GLY A 443 19.81 -10.47 -14.27
CA GLY A 443 19.53 -11.65 -13.47
C GLY A 443 20.39 -11.79 -12.21
N ASP A 444 20.83 -10.67 -11.62
CA ASP A 444 21.61 -10.67 -10.39
C ASP A 444 20.92 -9.91 -9.25
N THR A 445 21.23 -10.42 -8.07
CA THR A 445 20.73 -10.19 -6.73
C THR A 445 20.98 -8.79 -6.17
N THR A 446 20.13 -8.44 -5.20
CA THR A 446 20.32 -7.39 -4.19
C THR A 446 20.56 -5.97 -4.71
N THR A 447 19.54 -5.12 -4.60
CA THR A 447 19.81 -3.71 -4.34
C THR A 447 20.06 -3.60 -2.84
N GLU A 448 21.32 -3.51 -2.43
CA GLU A 448 21.65 -2.93 -1.12
C GLU A 448 21.18 -1.47 -1.15
N GLY A 449 20.00 -1.25 -0.60
CA GLY A 449 19.38 0.05 -0.43
C GLY A 449 18.83 0.13 0.98
N ALA A 450 18.96 1.30 1.60
CA ALA A 450 18.50 1.51 2.98
C ALA A 450 17.00 1.27 3.09
N LEU A 451 16.63 0.38 4.03
CA LEU A 451 15.28 -0.09 4.33
C LEU A 451 14.26 1.06 4.28
N PRO A 452 13.18 0.95 3.47
CA PRO A 452 12.11 1.90 3.44
C PRO A 452 11.26 1.66 4.68
N VAL A 453 10.68 2.72 5.16
CA VAL A 453 10.00 2.81 6.44
C VAL A 453 8.79 3.65 6.15
N CYS A 454 7.64 3.30 6.72
CA CYS A 454 6.59 4.28 6.93
C CYS A 454 7.16 5.41 7.82
N GLY A 455 7.92 6.37 7.27
CA GLY A 455 8.48 7.50 8.02
C GLY A 455 9.97 7.84 7.91
N THR A 456 10.93 6.93 7.66
CA THR A 456 12.37 7.23 7.89
C THR A 456 13.38 6.29 7.20
N GLN A 457 14.23 6.79 6.29
CA GLN A 457 15.39 6.05 5.77
C GLN A 457 16.64 6.28 6.64
N PHE A 458 17.52 5.30 6.77
CA PHE A 458 18.87 5.49 7.35
C PHE A 458 19.91 5.55 6.24
N ILE A 459 20.60 6.69 6.08
CA ILE A 459 21.73 6.83 5.15
C ILE A 459 22.97 7.17 5.98
N ASN A 460 24.02 6.35 5.91
CA ASN A 460 25.30 6.58 6.60
C ASN A 460 25.19 6.79 8.13
N ASP A 461 24.36 5.99 8.81
CA ASP A 461 24.08 6.13 10.25
C ASP A 461 23.45 7.47 10.67
N GLU A 462 22.98 8.28 9.69
CA GLU A 462 22.16 9.47 9.93
C GLU A 462 20.71 9.27 9.43
N PRO A 463 19.69 9.72 10.20
CA PRO A 463 18.29 9.60 9.81
C PRO A 463 17.92 10.62 8.71
N HIS A 464 17.41 10.14 7.58
CA HIS A 464 16.90 10.96 6.48
C HIS A 464 15.50 10.48 6.06
N ILE A 465 14.51 11.35 6.06
CA ILE A 465 13.10 10.98 5.84
C ILE A 465 12.76 11.05 4.35
N TYR A 466 12.26 9.95 3.77
CA TYR A 466 11.73 9.97 2.40
C TYR A 466 10.31 9.38 2.23
N GLU A 467 9.65 8.94 3.28
CA GLU A 467 8.24 8.53 3.20
C GLU A 467 7.50 9.23 4.34
N SER A 468 6.74 10.28 4.03
CA SER A 468 5.77 10.83 4.97
C SER A 468 4.78 9.73 5.35
N ILE A 469 4.57 9.47 6.64
CA ILE A 469 3.38 8.75 7.09
C ILE A 469 2.19 9.52 6.52
N PRO A 470 1.40 8.90 5.63
CA PRO A 470 0.42 9.66 4.88
C PRO A 470 -0.69 10.11 5.81
N LEU A 471 -0.87 11.42 5.87
CA LEU A 471 -1.94 12.09 6.58
C LEU A 471 -3.25 11.95 5.77
N GLU A 472 -4.22 11.21 6.29
CA GLU A 472 -5.52 10.95 5.63
C GLU A 472 -6.48 12.13 5.86
N GLN A 473 -6.70 13.03 4.87
CA GLN A 473 -7.56 14.23 5.04
C GLN A 473 -9.06 13.93 4.98
N PRO A 474 -9.89 14.56 5.83
CA PRO A 474 -11.34 14.44 5.80
C PRO A 474 -11.97 15.21 4.63
N SER A 475 -13.16 14.78 4.27
CA SER A 475 -13.87 15.19 3.04
C SER A 475 -14.41 16.62 3.07
N SER A 476 -14.67 17.23 4.22
CA SER A 476 -15.02 18.66 4.35
C SER A 476 -15.09 19.10 5.82
N LYS A 477 -15.17 20.41 6.09
CA LYS A 477 -15.38 21.02 7.42
C LYS A 477 -16.61 20.52 8.20
N SER A 478 -17.46 19.69 7.59
CA SER A 478 -18.69 19.14 8.19
C SER A 478 -18.83 17.62 7.99
N GLY A 479 -17.77 16.92 7.59
CA GLY A 479 -17.83 15.47 7.29
C GLY A 479 -17.05 14.63 8.31
N ASN A 480 -17.77 13.92 9.19
CA ASN A 480 -17.22 12.86 10.05
C ASN A 480 -16.98 11.55 9.27
N THR A 481 -16.44 11.62 8.05
CA THR A 481 -16.20 10.44 7.22
C THR A 481 -14.69 10.14 7.22
N PRO A 482 -14.25 8.93 7.64
CA PRO A 482 -12.84 8.55 7.82
C PRO A 482 -12.10 8.67 6.50
#